data_AF-Q60EX9-F1
#
_entry.id   AF-Q60EX9-F1
#
_cell.length_a   1.000
_cell.length_b   1.000
_cell.length_c   1.000
_cell.angle_alpha   90.00
_cell.angle_beta   90.00
_cell.angle_gamma   90.00
#
_symmetry.space_group_name_H-M   'P 1'
#
loop_
_entity.id
_entity.type
_entity.pdbx_description
1 polymer ?
#
loop_
_entity_poly.entity_id
_entity_poly.type
_entity_poly.pdbx_seq_one_letter_code
_entity_poly.pdbx_strand_id
1 'polypeptide(L)'
;MSASIKGRQPRFFDWDYRWMSFPLEARHCKHPNDQSLATYRGHSVLRTLIRCYFSPVYSTGQRYIYTGSSDEYVYIYDVVTGDIVEKLSWHGSIIRDCTWHPYNLTIVSSSWDGYLARWEASGDEDDLSVLTENEQRTSPYRQSYTRHLLL
;
A
#
# COMPACT_ATOMS: atom_id res chain seq x y z
N MET A 1 6.16 -31.73 41.72
CA MET A 1 7.03 -31.16 40.67
C MET A 1 6.15 -30.82 39.48
N SER A 2 5.82 -29.54 39.30
CA SER A 2 4.99 -29.05 38.20
C SER A 2 5.88 -28.85 36.97
N ALA A 3 5.60 -29.59 35.90
CA ALA A 3 6.31 -29.43 34.65
C ALA A 3 5.77 -28.18 33.94
N SER A 4 6.55 -27.11 33.99
CA SER A 4 6.35 -25.92 33.15
C SER A 4 6.47 -26.33 31.68
N ILE A 5 5.34 -26.34 30.96
CA ILE A 5 5.33 -26.56 29.52
C ILE A 5 5.87 -25.29 28.85
N LYS A 6 7.15 -25.29 28.52
CA LYS A 6 7.79 -24.28 27.69
C LYS A 6 7.20 -24.33 26.27
N GLY A 7 6.71 -23.19 25.77
CA GLY A 7 6.77 -22.85 24.34
C GLY A 7 5.73 -23.48 23.40
N ARG A 8 4.45 -23.54 23.78
CA ARG A 8 3.40 -23.80 22.77
C ARG A 8 3.17 -22.51 21.98
N GLN A 9 3.66 -22.44 20.74
CA GLN A 9 3.25 -21.40 19.79
C GLN A 9 1.70 -21.37 19.76
N PRO A 10 1.06 -20.19 19.85
CA PRO A 10 -0.39 -20.11 19.81
C PRO A 10 -0.89 -20.82 18.56
N ARG A 11 -1.88 -21.71 18.73
CA ARG A 11 -2.46 -22.45 17.61
C ARG A 11 -3.12 -21.41 16.70
N PHE A 12 -2.68 -21.32 15.45
CA PHE A 12 -3.23 -20.45 14.39
C PHE A 12 -4.73 -20.67 14.07
N PHE A 13 -5.45 -21.49 14.84
CA PHE A 13 -6.81 -21.96 14.54
C PHE A 13 -7.95 -21.00 14.96
N ASP A 14 -7.66 -19.90 15.67
CA ASP A 14 -8.70 -18.95 16.12
C ASP A 14 -8.81 -17.70 15.21
N TRP A 15 -8.17 -17.68 14.05
CA TRP A 15 -8.30 -16.58 13.08
C TRP A 15 -9.18 -16.97 11.89
N ASP A 16 -10.30 -16.27 11.73
CA ASP A 16 -11.22 -16.43 10.60
C ASP A 16 -11.09 -15.24 9.63
N TYR A 17 -10.49 -15.51 8.46
CA TYR A 17 -10.27 -14.51 7.41
C TYR A 17 -11.55 -13.81 6.90
N ARG A 18 -12.73 -14.39 7.14
CA ARG A 18 -14.01 -13.84 6.68
C ARG A 18 -14.44 -12.62 7.49
N TRP A 19 -14.08 -12.57 8.78
CA TRP A 19 -14.63 -11.56 9.71
C TRP A 19 -13.61 -10.93 10.64
N MET A 20 -12.43 -11.52 10.83
CA MET A 20 -11.39 -11.03 11.73
C MET A 20 -10.32 -10.27 10.96
N SER A 21 -9.76 -9.22 11.58
CA SER A 21 -8.56 -8.56 11.05
C SER A 21 -7.38 -9.52 11.06
N PHE A 22 -6.52 -9.44 10.04
CA PHE A 22 -5.33 -10.28 9.95
C PHE A 22 -4.43 -10.07 11.18
N PRO A 23 -3.91 -11.15 11.84
CA PRO A 23 -3.16 -11.03 13.08
C PRO A 23 -1.87 -10.25 12.88
N LEU A 24 -1.57 -9.30 13.77
CA LEU A 24 -0.40 -8.43 13.63
C LEU A 24 0.91 -9.22 13.76
N GLU A 25 0.91 -10.20 14.66
CA GLU A 25 2.05 -11.08 14.94
C GLU A 25 2.40 -11.92 13.72
N ALA A 26 1.38 -12.31 12.94
CA ALA A 26 1.53 -13.10 11.73
C ALA A 26 2.04 -12.30 10.53
N ARG A 27 2.04 -10.96 10.59
CA ARG A 27 2.39 -10.11 9.42
C ARG A 27 3.78 -10.40 8.91
N HIS A 28 4.74 -10.62 9.79
CA HIS A 28 6.14 -10.84 9.41
C HIS A 28 6.55 -12.31 9.43
N CYS A 29 5.63 -13.22 9.71
CA CYS A 29 5.90 -14.65 9.67
C CYS A 29 6.06 -15.12 8.23
N LYS A 30 7.26 -15.60 7.88
CA LYS A 30 7.47 -16.34 6.63
C LYS A 30 7.08 -17.80 6.86
N HIS A 31 6.26 -18.37 5.97
CA HIS A 31 5.91 -19.78 6.06
C HIS A 31 7.16 -20.65 5.82
N PRO A 32 7.34 -21.80 6.52
CA PRO A 32 8.55 -22.63 6.37
C PRO A 32 8.87 -23.07 4.94
N ASN A 33 7.83 -23.24 4.12
CA ASN A 33 7.95 -23.63 2.71
C ASN A 33 7.75 -22.47 1.72
N ASP A 34 7.85 -21.21 2.17
CA ASP A 34 7.69 -20.06 1.29
C ASP A 34 8.88 -19.92 0.32
N GLN A 35 8.60 -20.04 -0.97
CA GLN A 35 9.55 -19.91 -2.08
C GLN A 35 9.46 -18.54 -2.78
N SER A 36 8.83 -17.55 -2.14
CA SER A 36 8.80 -16.18 -2.66
C SER A 36 10.21 -15.63 -2.84
N LEU A 37 10.47 -15.07 -4.04
CA LEU A 37 11.74 -14.40 -4.35
C LEU A 37 11.85 -13.07 -3.60
N ALA A 38 10.74 -12.33 -3.51
CA ALA A 38 10.64 -11.07 -2.79
C ALA A 38 9.25 -10.93 -2.17
N THR A 39 9.15 -10.17 -1.07
CA THR A 39 7.88 -9.84 -0.41
C THR A 39 7.83 -8.36 -0.10
N TYR A 40 6.93 -7.63 -0.75
CA TYR A 40 6.72 -6.20 -0.54
C TYR A 40 5.64 -6.00 0.51
N ARG A 41 5.92 -5.17 1.52
CA ARG A 41 5.07 -4.99 2.71
C ARG A 41 4.71 -3.52 2.90
N GLY A 42 3.65 -3.25 3.65
CA GLY A 42 3.23 -1.89 4.01
C GLY A 42 1.82 -1.56 3.56
N HIS A 43 1.46 -1.84 2.30
CA HIS A 43 0.08 -1.70 1.84
C HIS A 43 -0.87 -2.61 2.62
N SER A 44 -2.14 -2.22 2.68
CA SER A 44 -3.19 -2.93 3.40
C SER A 44 -4.34 -3.27 2.45
N VAL A 45 -5.01 -4.40 2.72
CA VAL A 45 -6.17 -4.86 1.94
C VAL A 45 -7.34 -5.09 2.90
N LEU A 46 -8.49 -4.47 2.61
CA LEU A 46 -9.71 -4.63 3.41
C LEU A 46 -10.75 -5.44 2.64
N ARG A 47 -10.83 -6.76 2.85
CA ARG A 47 -11.89 -7.69 2.37
C ARG A 47 -12.15 -7.71 0.84
N THR A 48 -11.61 -6.75 0.10
CA THR A 48 -11.89 -6.48 -1.30
C THR A 48 -10.58 -6.51 -2.07
N LEU A 49 -10.60 -7.03 -3.30
CA LEU A 49 -9.38 -7.29 -4.10
C LEU A 49 -8.70 -5.99 -4.52
N ILE A 50 -7.58 -5.61 -3.92
CA ILE A 50 -6.81 -4.44 -4.36
C ILE A 50 -5.81 -4.88 -5.43
N ARG A 51 -5.68 -4.10 -6.50
CA ARG A 51 -4.78 -4.44 -7.61
C ARG A 51 -3.38 -3.88 -7.41
N CYS A 52 -2.40 -4.61 -7.96
CA CYS A 52 -1.01 -4.22 -8.04
C CYS A 52 -0.46 -4.57 -9.43
N TYR A 53 0.55 -3.82 -9.87
CA TYR A 53 1.12 -3.95 -11.21
C TYR A 53 2.62 -3.63 -11.19
N PHE A 54 3.33 -4.11 -12.21
CA PHE A 54 4.64 -3.58 -12.55
C PHE A 54 4.50 -2.29 -13.35
N SER A 55 5.38 -1.34 -13.09
CA SER A 55 5.45 -0.09 -13.84
C SER A 55 5.84 -0.36 -15.31
N PRO A 56 5.46 0.51 -16.26
CA PRO A 56 5.65 0.24 -17.67
C PRO A 56 7.12 0.30 -18.10
N VAL A 57 7.45 -0.47 -19.14
CA VAL A 57 8.81 -0.55 -19.71
C VAL A 57 9.29 0.80 -20.22
N TYR A 58 8.45 1.54 -20.95
CA TYR A 58 8.92 2.71 -21.70
C TYR A 58 9.26 3.90 -20.80
N SER A 59 8.45 4.19 -19.77
CA SER A 59 8.70 5.34 -18.89
C SER A 59 9.55 5.02 -17.66
N THR A 60 9.64 3.75 -17.22
CA THR A 60 10.32 3.38 -15.97
C THR A 60 11.20 2.14 -16.05
N GLY A 61 11.25 1.46 -17.20
CA GLY A 61 12.02 0.21 -17.35
C GLY A 61 11.51 -0.97 -16.51
N GLN A 62 10.23 -0.98 -16.09
CA GLN A 62 9.69 -1.95 -15.11
C GLN A 62 10.39 -1.95 -13.74
N ARG A 63 11.01 -0.81 -13.35
CA ARG A 63 11.73 -0.70 -12.09
C ARG A 63 10.84 -0.77 -10.85
N TYR A 64 9.56 -0.45 -10.96
CA TYR A 64 8.67 -0.29 -9.81
C TYR A 64 7.52 -1.28 -9.79
N ILE A 65 7.04 -1.61 -8.60
CA ILE A 65 5.70 -2.17 -8.37
C ILE A 65 4.84 -1.09 -7.75
N TYR A 66 3.61 -0.93 -8.24
CA TYR A 66 2.69 0.04 -7.68
C TYR A 66 1.34 -0.62 -7.35
N THR A 67 0.68 -0.12 -6.31
CA THR A 67 -0.58 -0.69 -5.80
C THR A 67 -1.42 0.33 -5.06
N GLY A 68 -2.74 0.17 -5.12
CA GLY A 68 -3.64 0.85 -4.19
C GLY A 68 -3.54 0.26 -2.78
N SER A 69 -4.24 0.86 -1.83
CA SER A 69 -4.28 0.35 -0.46
C SER A 69 -5.57 0.76 0.24
N SER A 70 -5.98 -0.03 1.24
CA SER A 70 -7.13 0.30 2.08
C SER A 70 -6.86 1.37 3.12
N ASP A 71 -5.61 1.80 3.26
CA ASP A 71 -5.21 2.94 4.10
C ASP A 71 -5.21 4.28 3.33
N GLU A 72 -5.81 4.31 2.12
CA GLU A 72 -6.06 5.52 1.31
C GLU A 72 -4.83 6.04 0.53
N TYR A 73 -3.73 5.28 0.50
CA TYR A 73 -2.51 5.62 -0.25
C TYR A 73 -2.32 4.74 -1.50
N VAL A 74 -1.66 5.31 -2.51
CA VAL A 74 -0.98 4.51 -3.54
C VAL A 74 0.45 4.26 -3.08
N TYR A 75 0.87 3.00 -3.03
CA TYR A 75 2.24 2.61 -2.72
C TYR A 75 3.02 2.37 -4.00
N ILE A 76 4.25 2.87 -4.05
CA ILE A 76 5.22 2.57 -5.11
C ILE A 76 6.46 1.97 -4.44
N TYR A 77 6.87 0.80 -4.92
CA TYR A 77 8.00 0.02 -4.44
C TYR A 77 9.09 -0.05 -5.51
N ASP A 78 10.35 0.04 -5.11
CA ASP A 78 11.48 -0.34 -5.98
C ASP A 78 11.61 -1.87 -6.00
N VAL A 79 11.63 -2.46 -7.20
CA VAL A 79 11.66 -3.93 -7.39
C VAL A 79 12.98 -4.55 -6.90
N VAL A 80 14.08 -3.80 -6.94
CA VAL A 80 15.41 -4.31 -6.59
C VAL A 80 15.64 -4.21 -5.10
N THR A 81 15.34 -3.05 -4.50
CA THR A 81 15.61 -2.85 -3.06
C THR A 81 14.52 -3.41 -2.16
N GLY A 82 13.27 -3.49 -2.66
CA GLY A 82 12.11 -3.87 -1.86
C GLY A 82 11.51 -2.71 -1.04
N ASP A 83 12.11 -1.53 -1.11
CA ASP A 83 11.70 -0.37 -0.32
C ASP A 83 10.49 0.34 -0.94
N ILE A 84 9.72 1.01 -0.09
CA ILE A 84 8.70 1.95 -0.54
C ILE A 84 9.43 3.24 -0.94
N VAL A 85 9.43 3.54 -2.24
CA VAL A 85 10.02 4.78 -2.75
C VAL A 85 9.06 5.95 -2.62
N GLU A 86 7.76 5.71 -2.77
CA GLU A 86 6.74 6.76 -2.74
C GLU A 86 5.41 6.30 -2.15
N LYS A 87 4.71 7.24 -1.51
CA LYS A 87 3.34 7.08 -1.00
C LYS A 87 2.47 8.26 -1.40
N LEU A 88 1.58 8.03 -2.36
CA LEU A 88 0.73 9.10 -2.89
C LEU A 88 -0.52 9.25 -2.04
N SER A 89 -0.70 10.43 -1.42
CA SER A 89 -1.77 10.71 -0.46
C SER A 89 -2.72 11.78 -0.98
N TRP A 90 -3.98 11.42 -1.18
CA TRP A 90 -5.01 12.37 -1.62
C TRP A 90 -6.42 11.84 -1.35
N HIS A 91 -6.65 10.57 -1.71
CA HIS A 91 -7.93 9.91 -1.54
C HIS A 91 -8.38 9.90 -0.06
N GLY A 92 -9.69 9.94 0.15
CA GLY A 92 -10.31 9.85 1.48
C GLY A 92 -10.95 8.49 1.75
N SER A 93 -10.63 7.48 0.94
CA SER A 93 -11.12 6.12 1.09
C SER A 93 -10.23 5.13 0.34
N ILE A 94 -10.63 3.85 0.37
CA ILE A 94 -9.88 2.71 -0.17
C ILE A 94 -9.60 2.91 -1.66
N ILE A 95 -8.32 2.80 -2.03
CA ILE A 95 -7.91 2.77 -3.44
C ILE A 95 -8.03 1.34 -3.95
N ARG A 96 -8.92 1.14 -4.92
CA ARG A 96 -9.21 -0.17 -5.50
C ARG A 96 -8.24 -0.56 -6.58
N ASP A 97 -7.85 0.42 -7.37
CA ASP A 97 -7.08 0.24 -8.57
C ASP A 97 -6.28 1.50 -8.90
N CYS A 98 -5.16 1.32 -9.56
CA CYS A 98 -4.36 2.39 -10.11
C CYS A 98 -3.68 1.91 -11.40
N THR A 99 -3.40 2.83 -12.32
CA THR A 99 -2.74 2.52 -13.58
C THR A 99 -1.70 3.56 -13.91
N TRP A 100 -0.52 3.12 -14.33
CA TRP A 100 0.56 3.98 -14.77
C TRP A 100 0.53 4.09 -16.28
N HIS A 101 0.49 5.32 -16.78
CA HIS A 101 0.54 5.58 -18.20
C HIS A 101 1.86 5.05 -18.82
N PRO A 102 1.83 4.38 -19.98
CA PRO A 102 3.00 3.68 -20.52
C PRO A 102 4.19 4.58 -20.87
N TYR A 103 3.93 5.81 -21.31
CA TYR A 103 4.96 6.75 -21.79
C TYR A 103 5.18 7.96 -20.87
N ASN A 104 4.11 8.59 -20.40
CA ASN A 104 4.17 9.70 -19.47
C ASN A 104 4.34 9.22 -18.01
N LEU A 105 5.01 10.02 -17.18
CA LEU A 105 5.13 9.82 -15.73
C LEU A 105 3.84 10.23 -15.01
N THR A 106 2.75 9.55 -15.36
CA THR A 106 1.41 9.84 -14.85
C THR A 106 0.76 8.56 -14.34
N ILE A 107 0.22 8.61 -13.12
CA ILE A 107 -0.60 7.55 -12.54
C ILE A 107 -2.03 8.05 -12.39
N VAL A 108 -3.01 7.18 -12.61
CA VAL A 108 -4.41 7.44 -12.26
C VAL A 108 -4.87 6.40 -11.26
N SER A 109 -5.48 6.82 -10.16
CA SER A 109 -6.06 5.93 -9.14
C SER A 109 -7.56 6.12 -9.00
N SER A 110 -8.24 5.03 -8.61
CA SER A 110 -9.68 5.00 -8.36
C SER A 110 -9.98 4.57 -6.92
N SER A 111 -10.89 5.29 -6.27
CA SER A 111 -11.19 5.14 -4.85
C SER A 111 -12.68 4.98 -4.58
N TRP A 112 -13.00 4.41 -3.42
CA TRP A 112 -14.36 4.35 -2.88
C TRP A 112 -14.91 5.70 -2.42
N ASP A 113 -14.09 6.75 -2.39
CA ASP A 113 -14.55 8.13 -2.18
C ASP A 113 -15.35 8.69 -3.37
N GLY A 114 -15.40 7.96 -4.49
CA GLY A 114 -16.13 8.36 -5.70
C GLY A 114 -15.31 9.22 -6.66
N TYR A 115 -14.04 9.45 -6.39
CA TYR A 115 -13.15 10.27 -7.21
C TYR A 115 -12.04 9.45 -7.89
N LEU A 116 -11.53 10.03 -8.98
CA LEU A 116 -10.27 9.64 -9.59
C LEU A 116 -9.21 10.69 -9.24
N ALA A 117 -8.01 10.24 -8.87
CA ALA A 117 -6.86 11.13 -8.72
C ALA A 117 -5.87 10.86 -9.86
N ARG A 118 -5.33 11.95 -10.43
CA ARG A 118 -4.22 11.92 -11.38
C ARG A 118 -2.98 12.41 -10.64
N TRP A 119 -1.90 11.66 -10.76
CA TRP A 119 -0.61 11.94 -10.16
C TRP A 119 0.38 12.19 -11.28
N GLU A 120 1.12 13.27 -11.19
CA GLU A 120 2.14 13.63 -12.17
C GLU A 120 3.45 13.87 -11.43
N ALA A 121 4.56 13.39 -11.99
CA ALA A 121 5.86 13.88 -11.57
C ALA A 121 6.00 15.33 -12.04
N SER A 122 6.17 16.26 -11.11
CA SER A 122 6.56 17.63 -11.42
C SER A 122 7.97 17.59 -12.01
N GLY A 123 8.03 17.61 -13.34
CA GLY A 123 9.27 17.85 -14.05
C GLY A 123 9.69 19.30 -13.83
N ASP A 124 10.49 19.55 -12.79
CA ASP A 124 11.55 20.54 -12.95
C ASP A 124 12.69 19.83 -13.68
N GLU A 125 13.13 20.39 -14.81
CA GLU A 125 13.83 19.70 -15.91
C GLU A 125 15.19 19.06 -15.57
N ASP A 126 15.65 18.98 -14.32
CA ASP A 126 17.03 18.56 -13.98
C ASP A 126 17.21 17.51 -12.88
N ASP A 127 16.15 16.94 -12.26
CA ASP A 127 16.35 15.78 -11.36
C ASP A 127 15.13 14.83 -11.33
N LEU A 128 15.25 13.71 -12.08
CA LEU A 128 14.19 12.70 -12.25
C LEU A 128 13.95 11.83 -11.00
N SER A 129 14.57 12.15 -9.86
CA SER A 129 14.54 11.33 -8.65
C SER A 129 13.63 11.87 -7.54
N VAL A 130 13.04 13.05 -7.70
CA VAL A 130 12.25 13.71 -6.63
C VAL A 130 10.90 14.18 -7.15
N LEU A 131 9.82 13.64 -6.59
CA LEU A 131 8.46 14.14 -6.82
C LEU A 131 8.24 15.37 -5.91
N THR A 132 8.15 16.58 -6.46
CA THR A 132 7.91 17.79 -5.67
C THR A 132 6.41 18.00 -5.37
N GLU A 133 6.10 18.36 -4.13
CA GLU A 133 4.74 18.62 -3.63
C GLU A 133 4.11 19.87 -4.28
N ASN A 134 3.49 19.75 -5.45
CA ASN A 134 2.69 20.86 -6.00
C ASN A 134 1.20 20.53 -6.02
N GLU A 135 0.49 21.28 -5.15
CA GLU A 135 -0.96 21.40 -5.03
C GLU A 135 -1.77 20.10 -4.97
N GLN A 136 -1.55 19.32 -3.90
CA GLN A 136 -2.59 18.40 -3.45
C GLN A 136 -3.84 19.22 -3.11
N ARG A 137 -4.84 19.24 -4.00
CA ARG A 137 -6.20 19.67 -3.66
C ARG A 137 -6.72 18.73 -2.57
N THR A 138 -6.35 18.91 -1.31
CA THR A 138 -6.67 18.00 -0.21
C THR A 138 -8.11 17.51 -0.36
N SER A 139 -8.32 16.19 -0.35
CA SER A 139 -9.67 15.64 -0.40
C SER A 139 -10.54 16.41 0.60
N PRO A 140 -11.73 16.89 0.21
CA PRO A 140 -12.59 17.69 1.08
C PRO A 140 -12.97 16.96 2.38
N TYR A 141 -12.66 15.67 2.48
CA TYR A 141 -12.88 14.81 3.65
C TYR A 141 -11.69 14.67 4.60
N ARG A 142 -10.53 15.31 4.34
CA ARG A 142 -9.38 15.31 5.29
C ARG A 142 -9.62 16.24 6.50
N GLN A 143 -10.78 16.89 6.62
CA GLN A 143 -11.19 17.61 7.82
C GLN A 143 -11.69 16.63 8.91
N SER A 144 -10.79 16.36 9.86
CA SER A 144 -11.04 15.92 11.24
C SER A 144 -11.86 14.63 11.47
N TYR A 145 -11.16 13.50 11.54
CA TYR A 145 -11.45 12.49 12.57
C TYR A 145 -10.56 12.77 13.79
N THR A 146 -10.79 13.88 14.48
CA THR A 146 -10.40 13.97 15.89
C THR A 146 -11.32 12.99 16.60
N ARG A 147 -10.84 11.79 16.92
CA ARG A 147 -11.53 10.93 17.89
C ARG A 147 -11.63 11.73 19.19
N HIS A 148 -12.79 12.35 19.42
CA HIS A 148 -13.20 12.70 20.77
C HIS A 148 -13.28 11.39 21.55
N LEU A 149 -12.21 11.08 22.29
CA LEU A 149 -12.33 10.22 23.45
C LEU A 149 -13.17 11.01 24.46
N LEU A 150 -14.42 10.60 24.62
CA LEU A 150 -15.19 10.94 25.80
C LEU A 150 -14.50 10.26 26.99
N LEU A 151 -13.99 11.08 27.90
CA LEU A 151 -13.92 10.79 29.33
C LEU A 151 -14.83 11.81 30.02
#